data_AF-A0A807ZHT2-F1
#
_entry.id   AF-A0A807ZHT2-F1
#
_cell.length_a   1.000
_cell.length_b   1.000
_cell.length_c   1.000
_cell.angle_alpha   90.00
_cell.angle_beta   90.00
_cell.angle_gamma   90.00
#
_symmetry.space_group_name_H-M   'P 1'
#
loop_
_entity.id
_entity.type
_entity.pdbx_description
1 polymer ?
#
loop_
_entity_poly.entity_id
_entity_poly.type
_entity_poly.pdbx_seq_one_letter_code
_entity_poly.pdbx_strand_id
1 'polypeptide(L)'
;MKKGFWNYLEKWRGLFPRRRVLRWRGGWLQNGYCRDCRYCCGPQDSSEPFPMALLPRQLHEGMEEDFYMLDGHTAYMDGRGCKACTRTGCGLPREQRPVACGLFPFVLANGSLYAYKTCPAVLLTPPAELALLGLEAARWLAAFNLEDLRRLSLDIATPVLAEKYISLSIQVFDSEGVNLQLH
;
A
#
# COMPACT_ATOMS: atom_id res chain seq x y z
N MET A 1 -2.83 28.34 4.76
CA MET A 1 -3.04 27.72 6.09
C MET A 1 -2.81 26.22 5.99
N LYS A 2 -1.75 25.68 6.61
CA LYS A 2 -1.62 24.21 6.76
C LYS A 2 -2.74 23.76 7.69
N LYS A 3 -3.76 23.10 7.14
CA LYS A 3 -4.76 22.41 7.97
C LYS A 3 -4.00 21.31 8.72
N GLY A 4 -3.88 21.44 10.04
CA GLY A 4 -3.12 20.51 10.88
C GLY A 4 -3.73 19.11 10.91
N PHE A 5 -3.04 18.17 11.56
CA PHE A 5 -3.46 16.76 11.70
C PHE A 5 -4.93 16.59 12.11
N TRP A 6 -5.40 17.39 13.07
CA TRP A 6 -6.79 17.31 13.55
C TRP A 6 -7.82 17.62 12.47
N ASN A 7 -7.60 18.66 11.66
CA ASN A 7 -8.49 18.97 10.53
C ASN A 7 -8.49 17.85 9.48
N TYR A 8 -7.34 17.20 9.28
CA TYR A 8 -7.23 16.05 8.37
C TYR A 8 -8.01 14.85 8.90
N LEU A 9 -7.88 14.55 10.19
CA LEU A 9 -8.61 13.48 10.85
C LEU A 9 -10.13 13.73 10.83
N GLU A 10 -10.57 14.95 11.14
CA GLU A 10 -11.97 15.35 11.12
C GLU A 10 -12.59 15.25 9.71
N LYS A 11 -11.85 15.65 8.67
CA LYS A 11 -12.27 15.43 7.27
C LYS A 11 -12.62 13.97 7.03
N TRP A 12 -11.75 13.04 7.44
CA TRP A 12 -11.99 11.62 7.22
C TRP A 12 -13.10 11.05 8.09
N ARG A 13 -13.22 11.50 9.35
CA ARG A 13 -14.35 11.13 10.22
C ARG A 13 -15.69 11.60 9.65
N GLY A 14 -15.74 12.79 9.04
CA GLY A 14 -16.93 13.31 8.36
C GLY A 14 -17.29 12.50 7.11
N LEU A 15 -16.29 12.10 6.31
CA LEU A 15 -16.52 11.28 5.11
C LEU A 15 -16.86 9.81 5.44
N PHE A 16 -16.32 9.30 6.55
CA PHE A 16 -16.49 7.93 7.01
C PHE A 16 -17.07 7.89 8.43
N PRO A 17 -18.35 8.28 8.61
CA PRO A 17 -18.98 8.34 9.93
C PRO A 17 -19.15 6.95 10.56
N ARG A 18 -19.10 5.89 9.74
CA ARG A 18 -19.05 4.51 10.18
C ARG A 18 -17.75 3.88 9.70
N ARG A 19 -17.11 3.14 10.60
CA ARG A 19 -15.92 2.35 10.30
C ARG A 19 -16.21 1.36 9.19
N ARG A 20 -15.30 1.25 8.22
CA ARG A 20 -15.30 0.20 7.20
C ARG A 20 -14.31 -0.88 7.60
N VAL A 21 -14.75 -2.13 7.54
CA VAL A 21 -13.93 -3.27 7.92
C VAL A 21 -12.84 -3.49 6.86
N LEU A 22 -11.62 -3.71 7.34
CA LEU A 22 -10.51 -4.21 6.54
C LEU A 22 -10.48 -5.73 6.67
N ARG A 23 -10.27 -6.45 5.56
CA ARG A 23 -10.22 -7.92 5.60
C ARG A 23 -9.38 -8.50 4.48
N TRP A 24 -8.53 -9.47 4.80
CA TRP A 24 -7.84 -10.27 3.80
C TRP A 24 -8.80 -11.23 3.09
N ARG A 25 -8.75 -11.26 1.75
CA ARG A 25 -9.43 -12.27 0.93
C ARG A 25 -8.55 -12.68 -0.24
N GLY A 26 -8.06 -13.91 -0.23
CA GLY A 26 -7.29 -14.52 -1.33
C GLY A 26 -5.93 -13.88 -1.63
N GLY A 27 -5.31 -13.22 -0.64
CA GLY A 27 -4.08 -12.42 -0.85
C GLY A 27 -4.32 -10.98 -1.30
N TRP A 28 -5.38 -10.35 -0.79
CA TRP A 28 -5.70 -8.94 -1.04
C TRP A 28 -6.43 -8.39 0.17
N LEU A 29 -5.97 -7.26 0.66
CA LEU A 29 -6.60 -6.53 1.72
C LEU A 29 -7.76 -5.72 1.14
N GLN A 30 -8.98 -6.17 1.40
CA GLN A 30 -10.17 -5.42 1.05
C GLN A 30 -10.23 -4.16 1.90
N ASN A 31 -9.88 -3.03 1.28
CA ASN A 31 -9.92 -1.73 1.91
C ASN A 31 -11.19 -0.98 1.48
N GLY A 32 -12.23 -1.06 2.30
CA GLY A 32 -13.51 -0.40 2.03
C GLY A 32 -13.42 1.13 1.90
N TYR A 33 -12.34 1.77 2.39
CA TYR A 33 -12.15 3.21 2.29
C TYR A 33 -11.67 3.65 0.91
N CYS A 34 -10.90 2.81 0.20
CA CYS A 34 -10.22 3.16 -1.05
C CYS A 34 -11.17 3.74 -2.12
N ARG A 35 -12.39 3.20 -2.24
CA ARG A 35 -13.38 3.67 -3.22
C ARG A 35 -13.68 5.16 -3.11
N ASP A 36 -13.78 5.67 -1.89
CA ASP A 36 -14.22 7.05 -1.65
C ASP A 36 -13.08 7.97 -1.22
N CYS A 37 -12.02 7.44 -0.58
CA CYS A 37 -10.86 8.25 -0.25
C CYS A 37 -9.94 8.49 -1.45
N ARG A 38 -9.92 7.54 -2.39
CA ARG A 38 -8.99 7.45 -3.53
C ARG A 38 -7.52 7.65 -3.15
N TYR A 39 -7.15 7.47 -1.89
CA TYR A 39 -5.75 7.64 -1.48
C TYR A 39 -4.84 6.61 -2.15
N CYS A 40 -5.35 5.40 -2.42
CA CYS A 40 -4.58 4.32 -3.02
C CYS A 40 -4.64 4.25 -4.56
N CYS A 41 -5.44 5.11 -5.21
CA CYS A 41 -5.70 5.01 -6.65
C CYS A 41 -5.99 6.34 -7.35
N GLY A 42 -6.20 7.42 -6.61
CA GLY A 42 -6.40 8.77 -7.10
C GLY A 42 -5.13 9.63 -6.99
N PRO A 43 -5.23 10.90 -7.41
CA PRO A 43 -4.17 11.90 -7.23
C PRO A 43 -3.58 11.90 -5.83
N GLN A 44 -2.27 11.73 -5.74
CA GLN A 44 -1.53 11.89 -4.50
C GLN A 44 -1.34 13.37 -4.18
N ASP A 45 -1.03 13.68 -2.91
CA ASP A 45 -0.65 15.02 -2.46
C ASP A 45 0.83 15.35 -2.75
N SER A 46 1.51 14.49 -3.50
CA SER A 46 2.88 14.65 -3.99
C SER A 46 2.96 14.38 -5.49
N SER A 47 3.79 15.15 -6.19
CA SER A 47 4.20 14.85 -7.57
C SER A 47 5.40 13.90 -7.63
N GLU A 48 5.97 13.54 -6.48
CA GLU A 48 7.02 12.53 -6.37
C GLU A 48 6.45 11.15 -6.75
N PRO A 49 7.08 10.43 -7.69
CA PRO A 49 6.64 9.09 -8.05
C PRO A 49 6.67 8.14 -6.86
N PHE A 50 5.55 7.48 -6.61
CA PHE A 50 5.43 6.36 -5.69
C PHE A 50 5.56 5.05 -6.48
N PRO A 51 6.73 4.38 -6.48
CA PRO A 51 6.97 3.18 -7.26
C PRO A 51 6.16 1.98 -6.73
N MET A 52 5.65 1.19 -7.65
CA MET A 52 4.90 -0.04 -7.42
C MET A 52 5.49 -1.11 -8.34
N ALA A 53 6.51 -1.80 -7.83
CA ALA A 53 7.16 -2.86 -8.59
C ALA A 53 6.17 -3.96 -8.98
N LEU A 54 6.33 -4.46 -10.20
CA LEU A 54 5.53 -5.52 -10.79
C LEU A 54 6.36 -6.79 -10.85
N LEU A 55 5.72 -7.89 -10.48
CA LEU A 55 6.27 -9.22 -10.66
C LEU A 55 6.08 -9.67 -12.10
N PRO A 56 6.90 -10.59 -12.63
CA PRO A 56 6.81 -11.02 -14.03
C PRO A 56 5.40 -11.46 -14.45
N ARG A 57 4.67 -12.11 -13.55
CA ARG A 57 3.28 -12.58 -13.76
C ARG A 57 2.23 -11.46 -13.84
N GLN A 58 2.58 -10.23 -13.47
CA GLN A 58 1.70 -9.07 -13.51
C GLN A 58 1.89 -8.26 -14.80
N LEU A 59 2.93 -8.56 -15.59
CA LEU A 59 3.20 -7.92 -16.87
C LEU A 59 2.25 -8.43 -17.94
N HIS A 60 1.77 -7.53 -18.79
CA HIS A 60 0.93 -7.84 -19.93
C HIS A 60 1.08 -6.76 -21.01
N GLU A 61 0.59 -7.05 -22.22
CA GLU A 61 0.56 -6.09 -23.33
C GLU A 61 -0.38 -4.91 -23.01
N GLY A 62 -0.02 -3.70 -23.43
CA GLY A 62 -0.81 -2.48 -23.21
C GLY A 62 -0.71 -1.89 -21.80
N MET A 63 0.26 -2.31 -20.99
CA MET A 63 0.43 -1.86 -19.60
C MET A 63 0.58 -0.33 -19.44
N GLU A 64 1.08 0.35 -20.48
CA GLU A 64 1.17 1.80 -20.55
C GLU A 64 -0.19 2.51 -20.51
N GLU A 65 -1.28 1.83 -20.87
CA GLU A 65 -2.63 2.37 -20.78
C GLU A 65 -3.18 2.28 -19.34
N ASP A 66 -2.72 1.30 -18.57
CA ASP A 66 -3.19 1.03 -17.21
C ASP A 66 -2.42 1.78 -16.12
N PHE A 67 -1.14 2.04 -16.35
CA PHE A 67 -0.27 2.70 -15.39
C PHE A 67 0.65 3.74 -16.03
N TYR A 68 1.17 4.64 -15.21
CA TYR A 68 2.40 5.35 -15.54
C TYR A 68 3.58 4.45 -15.18
N MET A 69 4.55 4.32 -16.07
CA MET A 69 5.71 3.43 -15.90
C MET A 69 6.98 4.24 -15.66
N LEU A 70 7.75 3.88 -14.62
CA LEU A 70 9.11 4.39 -14.40
C LEU A 70 10.11 3.64 -15.28
N ASP A 71 9.90 2.34 -15.43
CA ASP A 71 10.68 1.42 -16.25
C ASP A 71 9.79 0.23 -16.68
N GLY A 72 10.36 -0.77 -17.34
CA GLY A 72 9.61 -1.93 -17.87
C GLY A 72 8.94 -2.83 -16.82
N HIS A 73 9.26 -2.65 -15.53
CA HIS A 73 8.74 -3.48 -14.44
C HIS A 73 8.23 -2.68 -13.24
N THR A 74 8.24 -1.36 -13.32
CA THR A 74 7.85 -0.49 -12.19
C THR A 74 6.79 0.49 -12.63
N ALA A 75 5.54 0.24 -12.20
CA ALA A 75 4.47 1.22 -12.28
C ALA A 75 4.68 2.29 -11.20
N TYR A 76 4.04 3.45 -11.33
CA TYR A 76 4.01 4.45 -10.26
C TYR A 76 2.70 5.22 -10.17
N MET A 77 2.48 5.82 -9.00
CA MET A 77 1.44 6.82 -8.76
C MET A 77 2.06 8.14 -8.32
N ASP A 78 1.44 9.25 -8.70
CA ASP A 78 1.81 10.59 -8.23
C ASP A 78 0.55 11.48 -8.17
N GLY A 79 0.71 12.80 -8.30
CA GLY A 79 -0.38 13.77 -8.37
C GLY A 79 -1.42 13.52 -9.49
N ARG A 80 -1.17 12.62 -10.44
CA ARG A 80 -2.14 12.21 -11.47
C ARG A 80 -3.02 11.03 -11.03
N GLY A 81 -2.54 10.22 -10.09
CA GLY A 81 -3.20 8.99 -9.65
C GLY A 81 -2.97 7.80 -10.61
N CYS A 82 -3.80 6.77 -10.46
CA CYS A 82 -3.72 5.53 -11.23
C CYS A 82 -4.60 5.61 -12.49
N LYS A 83 -4.06 5.29 -13.68
CA LYS A 83 -4.84 5.35 -14.94
C LYS A 83 -5.95 4.30 -14.99
N ALA A 84 -5.69 3.11 -14.47
CA ALA A 84 -6.68 2.04 -14.33
C ALA A 84 -7.79 2.34 -13.31
N CYS A 85 -7.77 3.49 -12.62
CA CYS A 85 -8.82 3.85 -11.66
C CYS A 85 -10.09 4.34 -12.37
N THR A 86 -11.20 3.66 -12.11
CA THR A 86 -12.55 4.05 -12.55
C THR A 86 -13.39 4.59 -11.39
N ARG A 87 -14.64 4.97 -11.64
CA ARG A 87 -15.60 5.38 -10.58
C ARG A 87 -15.94 4.25 -9.60
N THR A 88 -15.75 2.99 -9.99
CA THR A 88 -16.02 1.81 -9.15
C THR A 88 -14.75 1.22 -8.52
N GLY A 89 -13.58 1.82 -8.79
CA GLY A 89 -12.27 1.35 -8.35
C GLY A 89 -11.37 0.95 -9.52
N CYS A 90 -10.28 0.23 -9.22
CA CYS A 90 -9.37 -0.27 -10.25
C CYS A 90 -10.11 -1.20 -11.23
N GLY A 91 -10.02 -0.90 -12.52
CA GLY A 91 -10.64 -1.64 -13.62
C GLY A 91 -9.92 -2.93 -14.00
N LEU A 92 -8.68 -3.12 -13.55
CA LEU A 92 -7.91 -4.32 -13.88
C LEU A 92 -8.42 -5.58 -13.17
N PRO A 93 -8.34 -6.75 -13.81
CA PRO A 93 -8.33 -8.05 -13.14
C PRO A 93 -7.29 -8.09 -12.01
N ARG A 94 -7.54 -8.90 -10.99
CA ARG A 94 -6.77 -8.86 -9.74
C ARG A 94 -5.31 -9.29 -9.93
N GLU A 95 -5.11 -10.30 -10.76
CA GLU A 95 -3.83 -10.89 -11.15
C GLU A 95 -2.91 -9.90 -11.87
N GLN A 96 -3.46 -8.87 -12.53
CA GLN A 96 -2.72 -7.83 -13.25
C GLN A 96 -2.41 -6.60 -12.38
N ARG A 97 -3.04 -6.49 -11.19
CA ARG A 97 -2.80 -5.34 -10.29
C ARG A 97 -1.47 -5.50 -9.56
N PRO A 98 -0.68 -4.44 -9.36
CA PRO A 98 0.51 -4.47 -8.53
C PRO A 98 0.24 -5.07 -7.14
N VAL A 99 1.22 -5.81 -6.60
CA VAL A 99 1.12 -6.40 -5.25
C VAL A 99 0.88 -5.31 -4.20
N ALA A 100 1.51 -4.14 -4.37
CA ALA A 100 1.32 -2.96 -3.52
C ALA A 100 -0.15 -2.55 -3.40
N CYS A 101 -0.94 -2.64 -4.48
CA CYS A 101 -2.36 -2.31 -4.44
C CYS A 101 -3.17 -3.26 -3.55
N GLY A 102 -2.75 -4.53 -3.48
CA GLY A 102 -3.39 -5.54 -2.62
C GLY A 102 -2.90 -5.54 -1.19
N LEU A 103 -1.72 -4.98 -0.94
CA LEU A 103 -1.13 -4.82 0.38
C LEU A 103 -1.64 -3.55 1.10
N PHE A 104 -2.05 -2.53 0.33
CA PHE A 104 -2.44 -1.23 0.85
C PHE A 104 -3.56 -1.31 1.93
N PRO A 105 -3.41 -0.67 3.12
CA PRO A 105 -2.52 0.46 3.41
C PRO A 105 -1.19 0.08 4.04
N PHE A 106 -0.78 -1.17 3.94
CA PHE A 106 0.55 -1.59 4.32
C PHE A 106 1.53 -1.42 3.16
N VAL A 107 2.81 -1.29 3.51
CA VAL A 107 3.92 -1.25 2.57
C VAL A 107 5.05 -2.11 3.12
N LEU A 108 5.73 -2.81 2.21
CA LEU A 108 6.98 -3.48 2.49
C LEU A 108 8.10 -2.49 2.15
N ALA A 109 8.89 -2.09 3.14
CA ALA A 109 10.01 -1.18 2.96
C ALA A 109 11.21 -1.66 3.77
N ASN A 110 12.40 -1.64 3.18
CA ASN A 110 13.64 -2.13 3.78
C ASN A 110 13.49 -3.50 4.47
N GLY A 111 12.73 -4.43 3.88
CA GLY A 111 12.48 -5.76 4.44
C GLY A 111 11.45 -5.84 5.56
N SER A 112 10.85 -4.73 5.98
CA SER A 112 9.90 -4.66 7.10
C SER A 112 8.55 -4.07 6.71
N LEU A 113 7.51 -4.37 7.49
CA LEU A 113 6.16 -3.87 7.27
C LEU A 113 5.88 -2.55 8.00
N TYR A 114 5.29 -1.64 7.25
CA TYR A 114 4.83 -0.34 7.72
C TYR A 114 3.41 -0.06 7.26
N ALA A 115 2.75 0.92 7.91
CA ALA A 115 1.44 1.43 7.51
C ALA A 115 1.50 2.94 7.21
N TYR A 116 0.78 3.41 6.19
CA TYR A 116 0.72 4.83 5.85
C TYR A 116 -0.02 5.65 6.91
N LYS A 117 0.64 6.60 7.57
CA LYS A 117 0.04 7.45 8.63
C LYS A 117 -1.16 8.24 8.15
N THR A 118 -1.12 8.69 6.91
CA THR A 118 -2.14 9.52 6.27
C THR A 118 -3.33 8.70 5.77
N CYS A 119 -3.21 7.38 5.65
CA CYS A 119 -4.30 6.59 5.10
C CYS A 119 -5.53 6.59 6.04
N PRO A 120 -6.74 6.87 5.54
CA PRO A 120 -7.96 6.81 6.36
C PRO A 120 -8.21 5.44 6.96
N ALA A 121 -7.82 4.37 6.24
CA ALA A 121 -7.90 3.01 6.73
C ALA A 121 -7.01 2.79 7.95
N VAL A 122 -5.86 3.45 8.03
CA VAL A 122 -4.95 3.39 9.19
C VAL A 122 -5.47 4.28 10.32
N LEU A 123 -5.94 5.50 10.00
CA LEU A 123 -6.43 6.47 10.99
C LEU A 123 -7.71 6.03 11.70
N LEU A 124 -8.59 5.30 11.01
CA LEU A 124 -9.92 4.95 11.49
C LEU A 124 -10.06 3.49 11.95
N THR A 125 -9.01 2.68 11.77
CA THR A 125 -8.98 1.29 12.27
C THR A 125 -8.31 1.25 13.64
N PRO A 126 -8.87 0.55 14.64
CA PRO A 126 -8.24 0.40 15.94
C PRO A 126 -6.83 -0.20 15.82
N PRO A 127 -5.85 0.27 16.60
CA PRO A 127 -4.46 -0.21 16.51
C PRO A 127 -4.31 -1.73 16.64
N ALA A 128 -5.06 -2.36 17.55
CA ALA A 128 -5.01 -3.82 17.74
C ALA A 128 -5.49 -4.59 16.49
N GLU A 129 -6.55 -4.11 15.82
CA GLU A 129 -7.06 -4.71 14.59
C GLU A 129 -6.07 -4.49 13.43
N LEU A 130 -5.46 -3.31 13.35
CA LEU A 130 -4.43 -3.01 12.37
C LEU A 130 -3.19 -3.90 12.54
N ALA A 131 -2.77 -4.18 13.78
CA ALA A 131 -1.63 -5.06 14.05
C ALA A 131 -1.89 -6.50 13.59
N LEU A 132 -3.09 -7.04 13.83
CA LEU A 132 -3.49 -8.36 13.35
C LEU A 132 -3.49 -8.42 11.81
N LEU A 133 -4.03 -7.40 11.15
CA LEU A 133 -4.03 -7.31 9.69
C LEU A 133 -2.61 -7.19 9.11
N GLY A 134 -1.71 -6.51 9.82
CA GLY A 134 -0.28 -6.43 9.49
C GLY A 134 0.42 -7.78 9.60
N LEU A 135 0.11 -8.57 10.63
CA LEU A 135 0.62 -9.93 10.77
C LEU A 135 0.11 -10.85 9.65
N GLU A 136 -1.16 -10.74 9.28
CA GLU A 136 -1.70 -11.46 8.12
C GLU A 136 -1.01 -11.03 6.82
N ALA A 137 -0.70 -9.74 6.67
CA ALA A 137 0.07 -9.21 5.54
C ALA A 137 1.46 -9.84 5.48
N ALA A 138 2.14 -9.92 6.63
CA ALA A 138 3.48 -10.51 6.75
C ALA A 138 3.46 -11.99 6.33
N ARG A 139 2.49 -12.76 6.82
CA ARG A 139 2.33 -14.17 6.46
C ARG A 139 2.06 -14.36 4.97
N TRP A 140 1.25 -13.49 4.38
CA TRP A 140 1.00 -13.52 2.94
C TRP A 140 2.26 -13.20 2.14
N LEU A 141 3.03 -12.19 2.54
CA LEU A 141 4.30 -11.84 1.90
C LEU A 141 5.35 -12.94 2.05
N ALA A 142 5.41 -13.63 3.19
CA ALA A 142 6.35 -14.72 3.42
C ALA A 142 6.16 -15.93 2.49
N ALA A 143 5.03 -16.02 1.79
CA ALA A 143 4.82 -17.03 0.76
C ALA A 143 5.53 -16.71 -0.57
N PHE A 144 6.04 -15.49 -0.74
CA PHE A 144 6.82 -15.08 -1.90
C PHE A 144 8.28 -15.50 -1.73
N ASN A 145 8.97 -15.75 -2.83
CA ASN A 145 10.41 -15.99 -2.78
C ASN A 145 11.17 -14.68 -2.45
N LEU A 146 12.43 -14.81 -2.02
CA LEU A 146 13.25 -13.67 -1.61
C LEU A 146 13.50 -12.66 -2.74
N GLU A 147 13.58 -13.10 -3.99
CA GLU A 147 13.79 -12.21 -5.14
C GLU A 147 12.56 -11.32 -5.38
N ASP A 148 11.37 -11.93 -5.37
CA ASP A 148 10.09 -11.21 -5.45
C ASP A 148 9.99 -10.21 -4.28
N LEU A 149 10.33 -10.61 -3.06
CA LEU A 149 10.28 -9.73 -1.88
C LEU A 149 11.25 -8.56 -1.96
N ARG A 150 12.49 -8.79 -2.41
CA ARG A 150 13.48 -7.72 -2.65
C ARG A 150 13.00 -6.73 -3.69
N ARG A 151 12.33 -7.21 -4.74
CA ARG A 151 11.74 -6.35 -5.78
C ARG A 151 10.55 -5.54 -5.27
N LEU A 152 9.71 -6.15 -4.44
CA LEU A 152 8.52 -5.51 -3.87
C LEU A 152 8.84 -4.52 -2.75
N SER A 153 9.96 -4.72 -2.04
CA SER A 153 10.37 -3.87 -0.94
C SER A 153 10.88 -2.53 -1.44
N LEU A 154 10.30 -1.45 -0.94
CA LEU A 154 10.79 -0.11 -1.22
C LEU A 154 12.07 0.18 -0.44
N ASP A 155 13.03 0.84 -1.07
CA ASP A 155 14.19 1.42 -0.40
C ASP A 155 13.82 2.84 0.05
N ILE A 156 13.57 3.02 1.35
CA ILE A 156 13.10 4.28 1.92
C ILE A 156 14.04 4.69 3.05
N ALA A 157 14.57 5.91 2.97
CA ALA A 157 15.41 6.46 4.03
C ALA A 157 14.65 6.52 5.38
N THR A 158 15.35 6.17 6.47
CA THR A 158 14.80 6.15 7.84
C THR A 158 14.04 7.43 8.24
N PRO A 159 14.50 8.65 7.91
CA PRO A 159 13.74 9.87 8.23
C PRO A 159 12.37 9.91 7.55
N VAL A 160 12.27 9.43 6.30
CA VAL A 160 11.02 9.39 5.54
C VAL A 160 10.08 8.34 6.12
N LEU A 161 10.60 7.18 6.52
CA LEU A 161 9.84 6.16 7.26
C LEU A 161 9.26 6.75 8.55
N ALA A 162 10.10 7.39 9.36
CA ALA A 162 9.70 8.00 10.62
C ALA A 162 8.68 9.12 10.44
N GLU A 163 8.74 9.87 9.34
CA GLU A 163 7.80 10.95 9.04
C GLU A 163 6.46 10.40 8.55
N LYS A 164 6.45 9.56 7.51
CA LYS A 164 5.24 9.23 6.72
C LYS A 164 4.58 7.90 7.13
N TYR A 165 5.26 7.05 7.90
CA TYR A 165 4.84 5.68 8.14
C TYR A 165 4.84 5.28 9.62
N ILE A 166 3.99 4.32 9.97
CA ILE A 166 3.95 3.65 11.27
C ILE A 166 4.66 2.31 11.12
N SER A 167 5.72 2.07 11.89
CA SER A 167 6.33 0.74 11.98
C SER A 167 5.36 -0.23 12.62
N LEU A 168 5.20 -1.42 12.04
CA LEU A 168 4.48 -2.52 12.68
C LEU A 168 5.39 -3.42 13.52
N SER A 169 6.70 -3.16 13.51
CA SER A 169 7.73 -4.00 14.12
C SER A 169 7.68 -5.45 13.64
N ILE A 170 7.43 -5.63 12.33
CA ILE A 170 7.42 -6.95 11.69
C ILE A 170 8.44 -6.93 10.55
N GLN A 171 9.52 -7.70 10.71
CA GLN A 171 10.45 -7.98 9.64
C GLN A 171 9.92 -9.16 8.82
N VAL A 172 9.95 -9.04 7.50
CA VAL A 172 9.49 -10.09 6.56
C VAL A 172 10.67 -10.86 5.98
N PHE A 173 11.75 -10.16 5.66
CA PHE A 173 12.98 -10.75 5.15
C PHE A 173 14.18 -9.88 5.49
N ASP A 174 15.35 -10.49 5.40
CA ASP A 174 16.65 -9.85 5.57
C ASP A 174 17.65 -10.35 4.50
N SER A 175 18.94 -10.16 4.74
CA SER A 175 19.99 -10.66 3.86
C SER A 175 20.09 -12.19 3.83
N GLU A 176 19.69 -12.87 4.89
CA GLU A 176 19.79 -14.32 5.07
C GLU A 176 18.58 -15.06 4.48
N GLY A 177 17.42 -14.42 4.42
CA GLY A 177 16.28 -14.96 3.71
C GLY A 177 14.93 -14.40 4.16
N VAL A 178 13.87 -15.13 3.83
CA VAL A 178 12.52 -14.83 4.33
C VAL A 178 12.44 -15.30 5.77
N ASN A 179 12.25 -14.37 6.70
CA ASN A 179 12.19 -14.65 8.12
C ASN A 179 11.20 -13.69 8.79
N LEU A 180 10.08 -14.25 9.27
CA LEU A 180 9.07 -13.46 9.96
C LEU A 180 9.48 -13.25 11.42
N GLN A 181 10.00 -12.06 11.72
CA GLN A 181 10.37 -11.67 13.08
C GLN A 181 9.46 -10.54 13.59
N LEU A 182 9.05 -10.65 14.85
CA LEU A 182 8.31 -9.62 15.58
C LEU A 182 9.28 -8.95 16.56
N HIS A 183 9.35 -7.62 16.56
CA HIS A 183 10.23 -6.81 17.41
C HIS A 183 9.45 -5.96 18.42
#